data_AF-F4WUN1-F1
#
_entry.id   AF-F4WUN1-F1
#
_cell.length_a   1.000
_cell.length_b   1.000
_cell.length_c   1.000
_cell.angle_alpha   90.00
_cell.angle_beta   90.00
_cell.angle_gamma   90.00
#
_symmetry.space_group_name_H-M   'P 1'
#
loop_
_entity.id
_entity.type
_entity.pdbx_description
1 polymer ?
#
loop_
_entity_poly.entity_id
_entity_poly.type
_entity_poly.pdbx_seq_one_letter_code
_entity_poly.pdbx_strand_id
1 'polypeptide(L)'
;MNATYDFDIRLLVPIVHTGPVYITTNNVEAKVNVDMNVVTRNGKKYVYLGKMKINLDIKGYTAEYGLNSTELSRLNEVISNFIGNNQQEVISVFKPAIEETVVKRVILLSNNIVKHFTLDELFPDRE
;
A
#
# COMPACT_ATOMS: atom_id res chain seq x y z
N MET A 1 0.03 -2.30 7.47
CA MET A 1 -1.30 -2.47 6.83
C MET A 1 -1.92 -3.74 7.37
N ASN A 2 -3.23 -3.81 7.58
CA ASN A 2 -3.91 -5.06 7.96
C ASN A 2 -4.51 -5.66 6.69
N ALA A 3 -4.17 -6.91 6.37
CA ALA A 3 -4.66 -7.60 5.18
C ALA A 3 -4.93 -9.08 5.51
N THR A 4 -5.79 -9.71 4.71
CA THR A 4 -5.92 -11.18 4.64
C THR A 4 -5.13 -11.66 3.43
N TYR A 5 -4.44 -12.79 3.58
CA TYR A 5 -3.57 -13.32 2.56
C TYR A 5 -3.93 -14.79 2.25
N ASP A 6 -3.72 -15.24 1.00
CA ASP A 6 -3.97 -16.61 0.51
C ASP A 6 -2.71 -17.15 -0.22
N PHE A 7 -2.04 -18.18 0.34
CA PHE A 7 -0.79 -18.78 -0.20
C PHE A 7 -1.20 -20.01 -1.01
N ASP A 8 -0.86 -20.06 -2.29
CA ASP A 8 -0.80 -21.31 -3.06
C ASP A 8 0.67 -21.66 -3.33
N ILE A 9 1.29 -22.34 -2.36
CA ILE A 9 2.64 -22.89 -2.53
C ILE A 9 2.49 -24.32 -3.05
N ARG A 10 2.82 -24.55 -4.32
CA ARG A 10 2.91 -25.90 -4.90
C ARG A 10 4.21 -26.60 -4.48
N LEU A 11 4.24 -27.07 -3.24
CA LEU A 11 5.08 -28.19 -2.82
C LEU A 11 4.31 -29.51 -3.08
N LEU A 12 4.91 -30.67 -2.79
CA LEU A 12 4.20 -31.97 -2.86
C LEU A 12 2.87 -31.98 -2.07
N VAL A 13 2.64 -30.99 -1.20
CA VAL A 13 1.40 -30.71 -0.47
C VAL A 13 1.07 -29.20 -0.58
N PRO A 14 -0.10 -28.80 -1.10
CA PRO A 14 -0.54 -27.41 -1.12
C PRO A 14 -0.95 -26.96 0.28
N ILE A 15 -0.40 -25.83 0.74
CA ILE A 15 -0.72 -25.26 2.05
C ILE A 15 -1.59 -24.02 1.82
N VAL A 16 -2.90 -24.16 2.02
CA VAL A 16 -3.86 -23.06 1.99
C VAL A 16 -4.22 -22.70 3.43
N HIS A 17 -3.87 -21.50 3.88
CA HIS A 17 -4.20 -21.02 5.21
C HIS A 17 -4.63 -19.54 5.18
N THR A 18 -5.81 -19.26 5.73
CA THR A 18 -6.34 -17.90 5.86
C THR A 18 -6.19 -17.43 7.31
N GLY A 19 -5.42 -16.36 7.50
CA GLY A 19 -5.24 -15.75 8.82
C GLY A 19 -4.83 -14.28 8.69
N PRO A 20 -4.90 -13.50 9.78
CA PRO A 20 -4.42 -12.12 9.76
C PRO A 20 -2.89 -12.11 9.64
N VAL A 21 -2.38 -11.25 8.75
CA VAL A 21 -0.96 -10.93 8.68
C VAL A 21 -0.76 -9.45 8.97
N TYR A 22 0.20 -9.17 9.85
CA TYR A 22 0.62 -7.82 10.20
C TYR A 22 1.98 -7.57 9.58
N ILE A 23 2.00 -6.72 8.55
CA ILE A 23 3.23 -6.38 7.82
C ILE A 23 3.66 -4.97 8.21
N THR A 24 4.91 -4.88 8.67
CA THR A 24 5.60 -3.63 8.99
C THR A 24 6.80 -3.49 8.07
N THR A 25 7.01 -2.30 7.52
CA THR A 25 8.16 -2.00 6.67
C THR A 25 8.80 -0.70 7.14
N ASN A 26 10.12 -0.69 7.15
CA ASN A 26 10.95 0.47 7.50
C ASN A 26 11.73 0.91 6.26
N ASN A 27 12.12 2.18 6.21
CA ASN A 27 12.92 2.76 5.13
C ASN A 27 12.26 2.60 3.74
N VAL A 28 10.96 2.91 3.65
CA VAL A 28 10.26 2.95 2.36
C VAL A 28 10.43 4.33 1.74
N GLU A 29 10.97 4.37 0.53
CA GLU A 29 10.97 5.58 -0.29
C GLU A 29 9.82 5.52 -1.30
N ALA A 30 9.33 6.68 -1.73
CA ALA A 30 8.26 6.77 -2.69
C ALA A 30 8.57 7.84 -3.73
N LYS A 31 8.58 7.45 -5.01
CA LYS A 31 8.52 8.42 -6.12
C LYS A 31 7.09 8.56 -6.57
N VAL A 32 6.55 9.78 -6.45
CA VAL A 32 5.14 10.07 -6.72
C VAL A 32 5.03 11.06 -7.88
N ASN A 33 4.15 10.76 -8.84
CA ASN A 33 3.68 11.71 -9.83
C ASN A 33 2.18 11.90 -9.64
N VAL A 34 1.73 13.15 -9.57
CA VAL A 34 0.31 13.50 -9.38
C VAL A 34 -0.12 14.48 -10.47
N ASP A 35 -1.19 14.12 -11.18
CA ASP A 35 -1.89 15.00 -12.10
C ASP A 35 -3.01 15.70 -11.34
N MET A 36 -2.86 17.00 -11.12
CA MET A 36 -3.88 17.85 -10.52
C MET A 36 -4.58 18.67 -11.58
N ASN A 37 -5.87 18.92 -11.36
CA ASN A 37 -6.70 19.70 -12.27
C ASN A 37 -7.31 20.87 -11.52
N VAL A 38 -7.53 21.98 -12.23
CA VAL A 38 -8.21 23.16 -11.71
C VAL A 38 -9.58 23.27 -12.35
N VAL A 39 -10.62 23.49 -11.55
CA VAL A 39 -12.00 23.70 -12.01
C VAL A 39 -12.56 24.98 -11.44
N THR A 40 -13.35 25.69 -12.25
CA THR A 40 -14.07 26.88 -11.80
C THR A 40 -15.47 26.49 -11.36
N ARG A 41 -15.85 26.85 -10.12
CA ARG A 41 -17.19 26.66 -9.55
C ARG A 41 -17.62 27.97 -8.91
N ASN A 42 -18.77 28.51 -9.32
CA ASN A 42 -19.29 29.79 -8.82
C ASN A 42 -18.26 30.93 -8.89
N GLY A 43 -17.50 31.01 -10.00
CA GLY A 43 -16.46 32.02 -10.20
C GLY A 43 -15.16 31.80 -9.42
N LYS A 44 -15.08 30.78 -8.55
CA LYS A 44 -13.89 30.46 -7.76
C LYS A 44 -13.17 29.23 -8.32
N LYS A 45 -11.83 29.23 -8.30
CA LYS A 45 -11.01 28.09 -8.76
C LYS A 45 -10.80 27.11 -7.61
N TYR A 46 -10.92 25.83 -7.89
CA TYR A 46 -10.69 24.72 -6.96
C TYR A 46 -9.75 23.70 -7.60
N VAL A 47 -8.98 23.00 -6.78
CA VAL A 47 -8.10 21.91 -7.23
C VAL A 47 -8.76 20.56 -6.93
N TYR A 48 -8.52 19.58 -7.79
CA TYR A 48 -8.71 18.18 -7.45
C TYR A 48 -7.56 17.32 -8.00
N LEU A 49 -7.21 16.26 -7.28
CA LEU A 49 -6.27 15.25 -7.71
C LEU A 49 -7.00 14.30 -8.66
N GLY A 50 -6.52 14.22 -9.91
CA GLY A 50 -7.10 13.39 -10.95
C GLY A 50 -6.46 12.00 -10.99
N LYS A 51 -5.17 11.94 -11.32
CA LYS A 51 -4.41 10.69 -11.42
C LYS A 51 -3.17 10.78 -10.56
N MET A 52 -2.77 9.64 -10.01
CA MET A 52 -1.53 9.51 -9.25
C MET A 52 -0.86 8.20 -9.65
N LYS A 53 0.45 8.26 -9.83
CA LYS A 53 1.32 7.09 -9.95
C LYS A 53 2.32 7.14 -8.83
N ILE A 54 2.50 6.03 -8.14
CA ILE A 54 3.52 5.86 -7.11
C ILE A 54 4.42 4.71 -7.52
N ASN A 55 5.71 4.86 -7.22
CA ASN A 55 6.68 3.78 -7.25
C ASN A 55 7.31 3.70 -5.85
N LEU A 56 6.99 2.64 -5.12
CA LEU A 56 7.48 2.37 -3.77
C LEU A 56 8.81 1.60 -3.84
N ASP A 57 9.83 2.10 -3.17
CA ASP A 57 11.07 1.39 -2.95
C ASP A 57 11.08 0.86 -1.51
N ILE A 58 10.65 -0.39 -1.36
CA ILE A 58 10.52 -1.09 -0.08
C ILE A 58 11.79 -1.90 0.12
N LYS A 59 12.64 -1.52 1.09
CA LYS A 59 13.93 -2.21 1.34
C LYS A 59 13.78 -3.56 2.03
N GLY A 60 12.75 -3.71 2.84
CA GLY A 60 12.47 -4.93 3.59
C GLY A 60 11.19 -4.81 4.40
N TYR A 61 10.77 -5.91 5.01
CA TYR A 61 9.61 -5.92 5.90
C TYR A 61 9.78 -6.96 7.01
N THR A 62 9.00 -6.80 8.07
CA THR A 62 8.71 -7.82 9.07
C THR A 62 7.25 -8.22 8.94
N ALA A 63 6.96 -9.51 9.09
CA ALA A 63 5.61 -10.05 9.04
C ALA A 63 5.33 -10.89 10.29
N GLU A 64 4.22 -10.60 10.95
CA GLU A 64 3.69 -11.39 12.05
C GLU A 64 2.40 -12.08 11.59
N TYR A 65 2.36 -13.40 11.73
CA TYR A 65 1.24 -14.23 11.32
C TYR A 65 0.43 -14.66 12.54
N GLY A 66 -0.86 -14.34 12.57
CA GLY A 66 -1.75 -14.68 13.69
C GLY A 66 -2.17 -16.16 13.69
N LEU A 67 -1.23 -17.07 13.94
CA LEU A 67 -1.43 -18.53 13.84
C LEU A 67 -1.46 -19.17 15.23
N ASN A 68 -2.65 -19.58 15.68
CA ASN A 68 -2.90 -20.06 17.05
C ASN A 68 -2.91 -21.60 17.22
N SER A 69 -2.24 -22.39 16.37
CA SER A 69 -2.21 -23.85 16.55
C SER A 69 -0.80 -24.46 16.55
N THR A 70 -0.58 -25.36 17.50
CA THR A 70 0.69 -26.04 17.79
C THR A 70 1.15 -26.97 16.66
N GLU A 71 0.21 -27.51 15.86
CA GLU A 71 0.47 -28.37 14.69
C GLU A 71 1.02 -27.59 13.48
N LEU A 72 0.77 -26.26 13.41
CA LEU A 72 1.29 -25.40 12.34
C LEU A 72 2.72 -24.90 12.60
N SER A 73 3.34 -25.20 13.74
CA SER A 73 4.65 -24.64 14.13
C SER A 73 5.78 -24.91 13.13
N ARG A 74 5.94 -26.15 12.67
CA ARG A 74 6.96 -26.51 11.65
C ARG A 74 6.65 -25.94 10.27
N LEU A 75 5.37 -25.92 9.92
CA LEU A 75 4.92 -25.33 8.66
C LEU A 75 5.16 -23.81 8.65
N ASN A 76 4.90 -23.15 9.77
CA ASN A 76 5.18 -21.73 9.98
C ASN A 76 6.66 -21.43 9.86
N GLU A 77 7.52 -22.30 10.39
CA GLU A 77 8.96 -22.14 10.25
C GLU A 77 9.38 -22.21 8.78
N VAL A 78 8.87 -23.18 8.01
CA VAL A 78 9.16 -23.30 6.57
C VAL A 78 8.64 -22.08 5.80
N ILE A 79 7.40 -21.64 6.07
CA ILE A 79 6.78 -20.47 5.42
C ILE A 79 7.54 -19.19 5.78
N SER A 80 7.84 -18.98 7.07
CA SER A 80 8.55 -17.79 7.55
C SER A 80 9.97 -17.74 7.00
N ASN A 81 10.66 -18.88 6.92
CA ASN A 81 11.97 -18.96 6.29
C ASN A 81 11.91 -18.71 4.79
N PHE A 82 10.93 -19.28 4.08
CA PHE A 82 10.79 -19.04 2.65
C PHE A 82 10.48 -17.57 2.34
N ILE A 83 9.48 -17.00 2.99
CA ILE A 83 9.06 -15.61 2.81
C ILE A 83 10.15 -14.65 3.29
N GLY A 84 10.78 -14.94 4.43
CA GLY A 84 11.84 -14.13 5.04
C GLY A 84 13.18 -14.19 4.29
N ASN A 85 13.52 -15.30 3.64
CA ASN A 85 14.74 -15.39 2.82
C ASN A 85 14.54 -14.82 1.41
N ASN A 86 13.29 -14.71 0.95
CA ASN A 86 12.94 -14.23 -0.39
C ASN A 86 12.19 -12.89 -0.36
N GLN A 87 12.51 -12.02 0.60
CA GLN A 87 11.75 -10.77 0.80
C GLN A 87 11.61 -9.92 -0.45
N GLN A 88 12.65 -9.81 -1.29
CA GLN A 88 12.60 -8.99 -2.51
C GLN A 88 11.60 -9.53 -3.53
N GLU A 89 11.54 -10.85 -3.70
CA GLU A 89 10.57 -11.49 -4.59
C GLU A 89 9.15 -11.26 -4.07
N VAL A 90 8.94 -11.47 -2.78
CA VAL A 90 7.66 -11.22 -2.09
C VAL A 90 7.24 -9.77 -2.27
N ILE A 91 8.13 -8.81 -1.99
CA ILE A 91 7.88 -7.39 -2.20
C ILE A 91 7.48 -7.12 -3.65
N SER A 92 8.21 -7.68 -4.63
CA SER A 92 7.93 -7.44 -6.05
C SER A 92 6.52 -7.89 -6.46
N VAL A 93 6.02 -8.99 -5.89
CA VAL A 93 4.69 -9.54 -6.14
C VAL A 93 3.60 -8.69 -5.49
N PHE A 94 3.79 -8.26 -4.23
CA PHE A 94 2.76 -7.49 -3.49
C PHE A 94 2.78 -6.00 -3.76
N LYS A 95 3.93 -5.45 -4.16
CA LYS A 95 4.13 -4.02 -4.37
C LYS A 95 3.05 -3.39 -5.25
N PRO A 96 2.70 -3.92 -6.44
CA PRO A 96 1.66 -3.31 -7.27
C PRO A 96 0.30 -3.15 -6.56
N ALA A 97 -0.12 -4.14 -5.78
CA ALA A 97 -1.38 -4.10 -5.03
C ALA A 97 -1.33 -3.08 -3.87
N ILE A 98 -0.18 -2.98 -3.20
CA ILE A 98 0.05 -1.97 -2.16
C ILE A 98 0.00 -0.57 -2.77
N GLU A 99 0.72 -0.35 -3.87
CA GLU A 99 0.75 0.91 -4.60
C GLU A 99 -0.64 1.36 -5.03
N GLU A 100 -1.44 0.45 -5.61
CA GLU A 100 -2.81 0.74 -6.02
C GLU A 100 -3.69 1.15 -4.82
N THR A 101 -3.57 0.42 -3.70
CA THR A 101 -4.33 0.70 -2.49
C THR A 101 -3.95 2.07 -1.91
N VAL A 102 -2.67 2.39 -1.86
CA VAL A 102 -2.15 3.69 -1.39
C VAL A 102 -2.66 4.82 -2.29
N VAL A 103 -2.56 4.66 -3.62
CA VAL A 103 -3.04 5.66 -4.59
C VAL A 103 -4.53 5.95 -4.38
N LYS A 104 -5.37 4.93 -4.28
CA LYS A 104 -6.81 5.10 -4.06
C LYS A 104 -7.09 5.86 -2.77
N ARG A 105 -6.39 5.50 -1.69
CA ARG A 105 -6.57 6.14 -0.37
C ARG A 105 -6.12 7.59 -0.37
N VAL A 106 -4.95 7.89 -0.96
CA VAL A 106 -4.41 9.25 -1.04
C VAL A 106 -5.32 10.14 -1.88
N ILE A 107 -5.71 9.72 -3.10
CA ILE A 107 -6.62 10.52 -3.94
C ILE A 107 -7.93 10.82 -3.21
N LEU A 108 -8.54 9.81 -2.56
CA LEU A 108 -9.79 9.98 -1.83
C LEU A 108 -9.66 10.99 -0.68
N LEU A 109 -8.62 10.85 0.16
CA LEU A 109 -8.42 11.74 1.29
C LEU A 109 -8.07 13.16 0.84
N SER A 110 -7.13 13.29 -0.10
CA SER A 110 -6.72 14.59 -0.63
C SER A 110 -7.91 15.32 -1.27
N ASN A 111 -8.71 14.67 -2.11
CA ASN A 111 -9.91 15.30 -2.70
C ASN A 111 -10.96 15.66 -1.66
N ASN A 112 -11.11 14.88 -0.59
CA ASN A 112 -11.99 15.24 0.52
C ASN A 112 -11.50 16.45 1.30
N ILE A 113 -10.20 16.74 1.32
CA ILE A 113 -9.63 17.93 1.94
C ILE A 113 -9.72 19.12 0.99
N VAL A 114 -9.10 19.03 -0.21
CA VAL A 114 -8.92 20.19 -1.11
C VAL A 114 -10.23 20.73 -1.67
N LYS A 115 -11.32 19.94 -1.69
CA LYS A 115 -12.64 20.42 -2.16
C LYS A 115 -13.22 21.55 -1.29
N HIS A 116 -12.72 21.73 -0.07
CA HIS A 116 -13.18 22.76 0.86
C HIS A 116 -12.45 24.09 0.71
N PHE A 117 -11.39 24.13 -0.09
CA PHE A 117 -10.53 25.31 -0.25
C PHE A 117 -10.44 25.70 -1.72
N THR A 118 -10.46 26.99 -1.98
CA THR A 118 -10.13 27.54 -3.29
C THR A 118 -8.63 27.40 -3.58
N LEU A 119 -8.25 27.55 -4.85
CA LEU A 119 -6.87 27.51 -5.29
C LEU A 119 -6.02 28.57 -4.57
N ASP A 120 -6.56 29.77 -4.38
CA ASP A 120 -5.84 30.89 -3.75
C ASP A 120 -5.68 30.65 -2.24
N GLU A 121 -6.66 30.03 -1.58
CA GLU A 121 -6.54 29.63 -0.17
C GLU A 121 -5.51 28.51 0.05
N LEU A 122 -5.38 27.58 -0.91
CA LEU A 122 -4.38 26.50 -0.85
C LEU A 122 -2.96 26.98 -1.17
N PHE A 123 -2.84 28.02 -1.99
CA PHE A 123 -1.57 28.55 -2.47
C PHE A 123 -1.60 30.09 -2.48
N PRO A 124 -1.56 30.74 -1.31
CA PRO A 124 -1.75 32.19 -1.19
C PRO A 124 -0.61 33.01 -1.81
N ASP A 125 0.61 32.46 -1.84
CA ASP A 125 1.82 33.21 -2.24
C ASP A 125 2.18 33.01 -3.73
N ARG A 126 1.20 32.89 -4.62
CA ARG A 126 1.44 32.67 -6.07
C ARG A 126 1.73 33.93 -6.88
N GLU A 127 2.07 35.05 -6.24
CA GLU A 127 2.46 36.31 -6.89
C GLU A 127 3.98 36.47 -7.04
#